data_AF-A0A8D2PFE2-F1
#
_entry.id   AF-A0A8D2PFE2-F1
#
_cell.length_a   1.000
_cell.length_b   1.000
_cell.length_c   1.000
_cell.angle_alpha   90.00
_cell.angle_beta   90.00
_cell.angle_gamma   90.00
#
_symmetry.space_group_name_H-M   'P 1'
#
loop_
_entity.id
_entity.type
_entity.pdbx_description
1 polymer ?
#
loop_
_entity_poly.entity_id
_entity_poly.type
_entity_poly.pdbx_seq_one_letter_code
_entity_poly.pdbx_strand_id
1 'polypeptide(L)'
;MWDLLQPFTFGPRDVQTSIIHISTTPTMEFPFDQHLTSASLRKAIGDTRQLMGDTNTGQALSYAKEKLFSGEAGARPDVPKVLVWVTDGFSTDDISEPMQLLKDMGVTVFIVSTGRGNFLELSAAASQPSDKHLHFVDVDDLPIITKELRDGILDVIRANRLHATDVTSSSFRLAWPQLLSQETGYYSLEYAPRAEPARKRTLQVSGAHTSLVLSDLAPETTYEVALIPESNVHYFPPQTTRVTTLAEEISPVQILISESGPHSFQVSWAPVLDSVATYQVLYGPLPGNSAKVLEVDGRQNSTVLEHLAPNSTYLVTVTAIYRSGKEKSLSAKACTQEESSQVRHLRFEEAGPDSLKVSWDSADGDVLGYRVRCRRHSGPASVLSVSPGVQSVLLTHLPPGTAGQVCVQPLYGRESGRSLCRTLRRQPATEAQGYRHRQRV
;
A
#
# COMPACT_ATOMS: atom_id res chain seq x y z
N MET A 1 4.94 -35.22 2.78
CA MET A 1 4.68 -35.25 1.31
C MET A 1 3.49 -34.37 0.91
N TRP A 2 2.34 -34.39 1.61
CA TRP A 2 1.20 -33.51 1.28
C TRP A 2 1.54 -32.00 1.36
N ASP A 3 2.37 -31.59 2.33
CA ASP A 3 2.71 -30.17 2.54
C ASP A 3 3.46 -29.53 1.36
N LEU A 4 4.19 -30.35 0.59
CA LEU A 4 4.83 -29.94 -0.67
C LEU A 4 3.78 -29.51 -1.71
N LEU A 5 2.65 -30.19 -1.73
CA LEU A 5 1.64 -30.11 -2.78
C LEU A 5 0.49 -29.15 -2.46
N GLN A 6 0.37 -28.72 -1.20
CA GLN A 6 -0.75 -27.91 -0.71
C GLN A 6 -1.02 -26.62 -1.53
N PRO A 7 -0.02 -25.86 -2.01
CA PRO A 7 -0.29 -24.59 -2.70
C PRO A 7 -0.69 -24.73 -4.17
N PHE A 8 -0.61 -25.94 -4.74
CA PHE A 8 -0.96 -26.15 -6.14
C PHE A 8 -2.46 -26.36 -6.33
N THR A 9 -2.97 -25.86 -7.46
CA THR A 9 -4.27 -26.24 -8.01
C THR A 9 -4.12 -27.50 -8.85
N PHE A 10 -5.04 -28.45 -8.70
CA PHE A 10 -5.05 -29.70 -9.44
C PHE A 10 -6.26 -29.74 -10.37
N GLY A 11 -6.07 -30.28 -11.57
CA GLY A 11 -7.12 -30.30 -12.59
C GLY A 11 -6.61 -30.68 -13.98
N PRO A 12 -7.50 -30.93 -14.96
CA PRO A 12 -7.12 -31.26 -16.34
C PRO A 12 -6.23 -30.20 -17.01
N ARG A 13 -6.38 -28.94 -16.60
CA ARG A 13 -5.62 -27.79 -17.12
C ARG A 13 -4.62 -27.22 -16.11
N ASP A 14 -4.57 -27.77 -14.91
CA ASP A 14 -3.70 -27.32 -13.81
C ASP A 14 -2.58 -28.34 -13.56
N VAL A 15 -2.05 -28.43 -12.34
CA VAL A 15 -1.03 -29.43 -11.97
C VAL A 15 -1.65 -30.82 -11.96
N GLN A 16 -0.90 -31.80 -12.47
CA GLN A 16 -1.23 -33.21 -12.42
C GLN A 16 -0.07 -33.94 -11.75
N THR A 17 -0.37 -34.96 -10.95
CA THR A 17 0.63 -35.68 -10.15
C THR A 17 0.47 -37.17 -10.32
N SER A 18 1.58 -37.88 -10.23
CA SER A 18 1.63 -39.32 -10.35
C SER A 18 2.73 -39.86 -9.41
N ILE A 19 2.60 -41.11 -8.97
CA ILE A 19 3.55 -41.76 -8.07
C ILE A 19 3.95 -43.13 -8.63
N ILE A 20 5.24 -43.41 -8.60
CA ILE A 20 5.81 -44.74 -8.82
C ILE A 20 6.61 -45.16 -7.59
N HIS A 21 6.62 -46.45 -7.32
CA HIS A 21 7.43 -47.06 -6.26
C HIS A 21 8.70 -47.64 -6.84
N ILE A 22 9.82 -47.32 -6.18
CA ILE A 22 11.10 -48.00 -6.41
C ILE A 22 11.07 -49.29 -5.58
N SER A 23 11.18 -50.43 -6.24
CA SER A 23 11.28 -51.75 -5.62
C SER A 23 11.97 -52.74 -6.58
N THR A 24 12.06 -54.03 -6.24
CA THR A 24 12.62 -55.06 -7.14
C THR A 24 11.95 -55.01 -8.52
N THR A 25 10.63 -54.77 -8.57
CA THR A 25 9.88 -54.52 -9.80
C THR A 25 9.13 -53.20 -9.67
N PRO A 26 9.48 -52.14 -10.44
CA PRO A 26 8.81 -50.85 -10.35
C PRO A 26 7.30 -50.95 -10.59
N THR A 27 6.52 -50.26 -9.77
CA THR A 27 5.05 -50.22 -9.91
C THR A 27 4.55 -48.79 -9.89
N MET A 28 3.46 -48.53 -10.62
CA MET A 28 2.76 -47.25 -10.60
C MET A 28 1.66 -47.31 -9.55
N GLU A 29 1.66 -46.38 -8.59
CA GLU A 29 0.59 -46.24 -7.62
C GLU A 29 -0.66 -45.66 -8.29
N PHE A 30 -0.49 -44.58 -9.06
CA PHE A 30 -1.54 -43.95 -9.86
C PHE A 30 -0.96 -43.09 -11.00
N PRO A 31 -1.61 -42.98 -12.18
CA PRO A 31 -1.22 -42.10 -13.28
C PRO A 31 -1.60 -40.61 -13.06
N PHE A 32 -1.16 -39.72 -13.95
CA PHE A 32 -1.33 -38.26 -13.83
C PHE A 32 -2.79 -37.78 -13.90
N ASP A 33 -3.67 -38.52 -14.56
CA ASP A 33 -5.06 -38.15 -14.82
C ASP A 33 -6.07 -38.73 -13.81
N GLN A 34 -5.62 -39.53 -12.84
CA GLN A 34 -6.50 -40.17 -11.86
C GLN A 34 -6.95 -39.21 -10.73
N HIS A 35 -6.04 -38.41 -10.18
CA HIS A 35 -6.30 -37.57 -8.99
C HIS A 35 -6.24 -36.07 -9.31
N LEU A 36 -7.31 -35.56 -9.91
CA LEU A 36 -7.41 -34.18 -10.39
C LEU A 36 -7.92 -33.16 -9.35
N THR A 37 -7.98 -33.51 -8.07
CA THR A 37 -8.42 -32.59 -7.01
C THR A 37 -7.54 -32.71 -5.79
N SER A 38 -7.37 -31.62 -5.04
CA SER A 38 -6.60 -31.61 -3.79
C SER A 38 -7.12 -32.65 -2.78
N ALA A 39 -8.43 -32.87 -2.71
CA ALA A 39 -9.04 -33.83 -1.78
C ALA A 39 -8.76 -35.29 -2.17
N SER A 40 -8.92 -35.64 -3.45
CA SER A 40 -8.66 -37.01 -3.92
C SER A 40 -7.17 -37.36 -3.86
N LEU A 41 -6.30 -36.41 -4.21
CA LEU A 41 -4.85 -36.60 -4.15
C LEU A 41 -4.35 -36.75 -2.70
N ARG A 42 -4.84 -35.93 -1.76
CA ARG A 42 -4.46 -36.04 -0.34
C ARG A 42 -4.79 -37.43 0.22
N LYS A 43 -5.97 -37.95 -0.13
CA LYS A 43 -6.39 -39.28 0.27
C LYS A 43 -5.48 -40.35 -0.34
N ALA A 44 -5.24 -40.27 -1.66
CA ALA A 44 -4.38 -41.21 -2.36
C ALA A 44 -2.98 -41.31 -1.74
N ILE A 45 -2.34 -40.15 -1.47
CA ILE A 45 -1.02 -40.10 -0.83
C ILE A 45 -1.04 -40.69 0.58
N GLY A 46 -2.12 -40.48 1.35
CA GLY A 46 -2.26 -41.05 2.69
C GLY A 46 -2.51 -42.56 2.70
N ASP A 47 -3.10 -43.10 1.63
CA ASP A 47 -3.39 -44.53 1.48
C ASP A 47 -2.19 -45.32 0.89
N THR A 48 -1.23 -44.62 0.27
CA THR A 48 -0.03 -45.20 -0.33
C THR A 48 0.82 -45.93 0.72
N ARG A 49 1.23 -47.17 0.39
CA ARG A 49 2.07 -48.00 1.26
C ARG A 49 3.45 -48.19 0.66
N GLN A 50 4.47 -48.16 1.51
CA GLN A 50 5.82 -48.51 1.11
C GLN A 50 5.87 -49.99 0.70
N LEU A 51 6.44 -50.26 -0.48
CA LEU A 51 6.72 -51.60 -0.94
C LEU A 51 8.12 -52.02 -0.48
N MET A 52 8.24 -53.26 0.01
CA MET A 52 9.53 -53.85 0.39
C MET A 52 10.17 -54.50 -0.84
N GLY A 53 11.50 -54.50 -0.91
CA GLY A 53 12.26 -55.11 -2.01
C GLY A 53 13.61 -54.44 -2.22
N ASP A 54 14.26 -54.76 -3.34
CA ASP A 54 15.51 -54.13 -3.76
C ASP A 54 15.27 -52.71 -4.28
N THR A 55 16.31 -51.90 -4.30
CA THR A 55 16.26 -50.50 -4.75
C THR A 55 16.68 -50.41 -6.22
N ASN A 56 15.95 -51.06 -7.14
CA ASN A 56 16.22 -51.01 -8.59
C ASN A 56 15.77 -49.66 -9.18
N THR A 57 16.52 -48.60 -8.89
CA THR A 57 16.20 -47.22 -9.31
C THR A 57 16.33 -47.07 -10.83
N GLY A 58 17.33 -47.67 -11.45
CA GLY A 58 17.55 -47.60 -12.90
C GLY A 58 16.34 -48.12 -13.66
N GLN A 59 15.83 -49.29 -13.28
CA GLN A 59 14.58 -49.83 -13.81
C GLN A 59 13.38 -48.93 -13.53
N ALA A 60 13.28 -48.34 -12.34
CA ALA A 60 12.19 -47.42 -12.01
C ALA A 60 12.21 -46.15 -12.87
N LEU A 61 13.40 -45.62 -13.19
CA LEU A 61 13.57 -44.47 -14.08
C LEU A 61 13.21 -44.82 -15.53
N SER A 62 13.64 -45.98 -16.02
CA SER A 62 13.21 -46.51 -17.32
C SER A 62 11.68 -46.67 -17.39
N TYR A 63 11.08 -47.25 -16.34
CA TYR A 63 9.64 -47.39 -16.23
C TYR A 63 8.93 -46.03 -16.18
N ALA A 64 9.52 -45.03 -15.49
CA ALA A 64 9.00 -43.67 -15.48
C ALA A 64 8.96 -43.08 -16.90
N LYS A 65 10.05 -43.21 -17.65
CA LYS A 65 10.13 -42.74 -19.02
C LYS A 65 9.08 -43.41 -19.92
N GLU A 66 8.95 -44.74 -19.84
CA GLU A 66 8.11 -45.51 -20.77
C GLU A 66 6.63 -45.51 -20.42
N LYS A 67 6.29 -45.51 -19.12
CA LYS A 67 4.92 -45.68 -18.63
C LYS A 67 4.38 -44.44 -17.95
N LEU A 68 5.16 -43.83 -17.04
CA LEU A 68 4.69 -42.67 -16.26
C LEU A 68 4.52 -41.43 -17.13
N PHE A 69 5.55 -41.06 -17.90
CA PHE A 69 5.54 -39.90 -18.79
C PHE A 69 4.93 -40.20 -20.17
N SER A 70 4.09 -41.23 -20.25
CA SER A 70 3.34 -41.58 -21.46
C SER A 70 1.99 -40.85 -21.53
N GLY A 71 1.48 -40.66 -22.74
CA GLY A 71 0.13 -40.12 -22.94
C GLY A 71 -0.97 -41.02 -22.36
N GLU A 72 -0.74 -42.33 -22.29
CA GLU A 72 -1.66 -43.30 -21.68
C GLU A 72 -1.81 -43.10 -20.17
N ALA A 73 -0.75 -42.63 -19.50
CA ALA A 73 -0.78 -42.28 -18.08
C ALA A 73 -1.15 -40.80 -17.83
N GLY A 74 -1.71 -40.11 -18.83
CA GLY A 74 -2.15 -38.73 -18.72
C GLY A 74 -1.03 -37.67 -18.76
N ALA A 75 0.21 -38.05 -19.08
CA ALA A 75 1.31 -37.09 -19.20
C ALA A 75 1.09 -36.18 -20.41
N ARG A 76 1.18 -34.87 -20.20
CA ARG A 76 0.99 -33.87 -21.26
C ARG A 76 2.33 -33.56 -21.95
N PRO A 77 2.38 -33.53 -23.29
CA PRO A 77 3.61 -33.23 -24.01
C PRO A 77 4.11 -31.80 -23.75
N ASP A 78 3.17 -30.84 -23.70
CA ASP A 78 3.42 -29.40 -23.76
C ASP A 78 3.56 -28.70 -22.40
N VAL A 79 3.84 -29.47 -21.34
CA VAL A 79 3.97 -28.93 -19.98
C VAL A 79 5.32 -29.28 -19.37
N PRO A 80 5.84 -28.42 -18.46
CA PRO A 80 7.04 -28.73 -17.69
C PRO A 80 6.83 -30.04 -16.93
N LYS A 81 7.82 -30.95 -17.01
CA LYS A 81 7.81 -32.23 -16.31
C LYS A 81 8.79 -32.16 -15.16
N VAL A 82 8.35 -32.56 -13.98
CA VAL A 82 9.15 -32.56 -12.77
C VAL A 82 9.13 -33.96 -12.19
N LEU A 83 10.30 -34.49 -11.86
CA LEU A 83 10.47 -35.73 -11.13
C LEU A 83 11.07 -35.40 -9.76
N VAL A 84 10.39 -35.82 -8.69
CA VAL A 84 10.93 -35.77 -7.33
C VAL A 84 11.29 -37.19 -6.93
N TRP A 85 12.58 -37.48 -6.83
CA TRP A 85 13.11 -38.77 -6.43
C TRP A 85 13.48 -38.71 -4.94
N VAL A 86 12.79 -39.51 -4.12
CA VAL A 86 13.10 -39.66 -2.69
C VAL A 86 13.76 -41.01 -2.46
N THR A 87 14.92 -41.05 -1.80
CA THR A 87 15.67 -42.28 -1.52
C THR A 87 16.44 -42.21 -0.21
N ASP A 88 16.62 -43.34 0.47
CA ASP A 88 17.40 -43.47 1.70
C ASP A 88 18.75 -44.21 1.49
N GLY A 89 19.04 -44.67 0.26
CA GLY A 89 20.18 -45.55 -0.01
C GLY A 89 20.66 -45.59 -1.45
N PHE A 90 21.55 -46.55 -1.74
CA PHE A 90 22.13 -46.74 -3.07
C PHE A 90 21.21 -47.56 -3.98
N SER A 91 21.27 -47.30 -5.29
CA SER A 91 20.65 -48.18 -6.26
C SER A 91 21.40 -49.50 -6.38
N THR A 92 20.69 -50.58 -6.69
CA THR A 92 21.27 -51.91 -6.99
C THR A 92 21.57 -52.11 -8.48
N ASP A 93 21.16 -51.17 -9.32
CA ASP A 93 21.35 -51.14 -10.78
C ASP A 93 21.85 -49.76 -11.27
N ASP A 94 22.29 -49.68 -12.53
CA ASP A 94 22.77 -48.42 -13.12
C ASP A 94 21.64 -47.42 -13.33
N ILE A 95 21.84 -46.20 -12.86
CA ILE A 95 20.88 -45.10 -13.01
C ILE A 95 21.27 -44.11 -14.11
N SER A 96 22.49 -44.20 -14.63
CA SER A 96 23.11 -43.15 -15.44
C SER A 96 22.38 -42.93 -16.77
N GLU A 97 22.23 -44.01 -17.55
CA GLU A 97 21.52 -43.98 -18.84
C GLU A 97 20.04 -43.58 -18.69
N PRO A 98 19.22 -44.24 -17.85
CA PRO A 98 17.80 -43.91 -17.76
C PRO A 98 17.54 -42.51 -17.21
N MET A 99 18.40 -42.00 -16.33
CA MET A 99 18.32 -40.62 -15.85
C MET A 99 18.62 -39.62 -16.98
N GLN A 100 19.64 -39.87 -17.80
CA GLN A 100 19.96 -39.01 -18.93
C GLN A 100 18.80 -38.95 -19.93
N LEU A 101 18.16 -40.08 -20.22
CA LEU A 101 17.00 -40.13 -21.12
C LEU A 101 15.81 -39.31 -20.60
N LEU A 102 15.57 -39.28 -19.28
CA LEU A 102 14.54 -38.43 -18.68
C LEU A 102 14.89 -36.94 -18.80
N LYS A 103 16.15 -36.57 -18.56
CA LYS A 103 16.63 -35.19 -18.74
C LYS A 103 16.51 -34.73 -20.18
N ASP A 104 16.84 -35.59 -21.14
CA ASP A 104 16.72 -35.31 -22.58
C ASP A 104 15.25 -35.11 -23.01
N MET A 105 14.30 -35.73 -22.29
CA MET A 105 12.85 -35.47 -22.44
C MET A 105 12.38 -34.15 -21.80
N GLY A 106 13.30 -33.35 -21.24
CA GLY A 106 12.99 -32.09 -20.56
C GLY A 106 12.43 -32.26 -19.15
N VAL A 107 12.61 -33.43 -18.52
CA VAL A 107 12.23 -33.64 -17.12
C VAL A 107 13.25 -32.96 -16.20
N THR A 108 12.77 -32.08 -15.33
CA THR A 108 13.60 -31.50 -14.26
C THR A 108 13.57 -32.41 -13.04
N VAL A 109 14.74 -32.82 -12.56
CA VAL A 109 14.90 -33.86 -11.54
C VAL A 109 15.36 -33.23 -10.23
N PHE A 110 14.52 -33.34 -9.20
CA PHE A 110 14.86 -33.06 -7.81
C PHE A 110 15.09 -34.38 -7.07
N ILE A 111 16.11 -34.42 -6.22
CA ILE A 111 16.50 -35.57 -5.42
C ILE A 111 16.49 -35.19 -3.95
N VAL A 112 15.79 -35.97 -3.15
CA VAL A 112 15.78 -35.88 -1.69
C VAL A 112 16.36 -37.18 -1.15
N SER A 113 17.57 -37.09 -0.58
CA SER A 113 18.25 -38.23 0.03
C SER A 113 18.15 -38.16 1.55
N THR A 114 17.61 -39.20 2.18
CA THR A 114 17.46 -39.30 3.64
C THR A 114 18.45 -40.25 4.32
N GLY A 115 19.51 -40.63 3.61
CA GLY A 115 20.49 -41.57 4.12
C GLY A 115 21.84 -41.47 3.43
N ARG A 116 22.59 -42.57 3.39
CA ARG A 116 23.95 -42.63 2.84
C ARG A 116 23.92 -42.74 1.31
N GLY A 117 23.43 -41.70 0.64
CA GLY A 117 23.50 -41.62 -0.83
C GLY A 117 24.91 -41.30 -1.33
N ASN A 118 25.26 -41.76 -2.53
CA ASN A 118 26.49 -41.35 -3.21
C ASN A 118 26.33 -39.92 -3.74
N PHE A 119 26.98 -38.94 -3.09
CA PHE A 119 26.91 -37.54 -3.51
C PHE A 119 27.26 -37.34 -5.00
N LEU A 120 28.28 -38.01 -5.51
CA LEU A 120 28.72 -37.83 -6.91
C LEU A 120 27.67 -38.33 -7.90
N GLU A 121 27.12 -39.51 -7.64
CA GLU A 121 26.07 -40.12 -8.48
C GLU A 121 24.78 -39.30 -8.40
N LEU A 122 24.32 -38.94 -7.20
CA LEU A 122 23.11 -38.14 -7.02
C LEU A 122 23.27 -36.71 -7.57
N SER A 123 24.45 -36.09 -7.43
CA SER A 123 24.70 -34.77 -8.02
C SER A 123 24.76 -34.82 -9.55
N ALA A 124 25.20 -35.93 -10.14
CA ALA A 124 25.14 -36.13 -11.59
C ALA A 124 23.71 -36.43 -12.05
N ALA A 125 22.91 -37.11 -11.23
CA ALA A 125 21.53 -37.47 -11.51
C ALA A 125 20.55 -36.29 -11.35
N ALA A 126 20.77 -35.37 -10.42
CA ALA A 126 19.94 -34.17 -10.25
C ALA A 126 20.07 -33.20 -11.43
N SER A 127 19.06 -32.38 -11.68
CA SER A 127 19.14 -31.30 -12.67
C SER A 127 20.07 -30.18 -12.20
N GLN A 128 20.67 -29.45 -13.14
CA GLN A 128 21.55 -28.33 -12.80
C GLN A 128 20.73 -27.06 -12.48
N PRO A 129 21.18 -26.22 -11.52
CA PRO A 129 22.36 -26.41 -10.68
C PRO A 129 22.06 -27.40 -9.53
N SER A 130 23.01 -28.29 -9.19
CA SER A 130 22.73 -29.42 -8.29
C SER A 130 22.46 -29.00 -6.84
N ASP A 131 23.00 -27.87 -6.38
CA ASP A 131 22.74 -27.28 -5.07
C ASP A 131 21.26 -26.91 -4.84
N LYS A 132 20.49 -26.69 -5.90
CA LYS A 132 19.05 -26.42 -5.85
C LYS A 132 18.16 -27.64 -6.03
N HIS A 133 18.73 -28.74 -6.52
CA HIS A 133 17.97 -29.92 -6.93
C HIS A 133 18.38 -31.18 -6.17
N LEU A 134 19.42 -31.14 -5.34
CA LEU A 134 19.86 -32.24 -4.50
C LEU A 134 19.86 -31.81 -3.05
N HIS A 135 19.03 -32.47 -2.24
CA HIS A 135 18.91 -32.21 -0.82
C HIS A 135 19.26 -33.47 -0.01
N PHE A 136 20.17 -33.34 0.94
CA PHE A 136 20.44 -34.35 1.96
C PHE A 136 19.77 -33.89 3.26
N VAL A 137 18.88 -34.73 3.80
CA VAL A 137 18.05 -34.34 4.95
C VAL A 137 17.71 -35.57 5.77
N ASP A 138 17.81 -35.51 7.09
CA ASP A 138 17.28 -36.57 7.92
C ASP A 138 15.75 -36.67 7.76
N VAL A 139 15.18 -37.86 7.99
CA VAL A 139 13.73 -38.11 7.81
C VAL A 139 12.88 -37.14 8.65
N ASP A 140 13.34 -36.83 9.87
CA ASP A 140 12.68 -35.90 10.78
C ASP A 140 12.74 -34.44 10.30
N ASP A 141 13.71 -34.12 9.43
CA ASP A 141 14.00 -32.78 8.93
C ASP A 141 13.45 -32.52 7.51
N LEU A 142 12.76 -33.50 6.90
CA LEU A 142 12.03 -33.31 5.65
C LEU A 142 11.10 -32.07 5.62
N PRO A 143 10.43 -31.67 6.71
CA PRO A 143 9.65 -30.43 6.74
C PRO A 143 10.48 -29.17 6.46
N ILE A 144 11.78 -29.18 6.77
CA ILE A 144 12.69 -28.03 6.61
C ILE A 144 12.87 -27.70 5.12
N ILE A 145 13.17 -28.71 4.31
CA ILE A 145 13.39 -28.53 2.86
C ILE A 145 12.09 -28.42 2.06
N THR A 146 10.93 -28.69 2.68
CA THR A 146 9.64 -28.70 1.96
C THR A 146 9.37 -27.35 1.29
N LYS A 147 9.74 -26.24 1.95
CA LYS A 147 9.60 -24.91 1.36
C LYS A 147 10.54 -24.72 0.17
N GLU A 148 11.82 -25.05 0.33
CA GLU A 148 12.83 -24.88 -0.73
C GLU A 148 12.51 -25.74 -1.95
N LEU A 149 12.19 -27.01 -1.74
CA LEU A 149 11.77 -27.93 -2.80
C LEU A 149 10.53 -27.40 -3.52
N ARG A 150 9.53 -26.91 -2.77
CA ARG A 150 8.32 -26.33 -3.35
C ARG A 150 8.62 -25.10 -4.21
N ASP A 151 9.42 -24.18 -3.69
CA ASP A 151 9.77 -22.93 -4.37
C ASP A 151 10.58 -23.26 -5.65
N GLY A 152 11.48 -24.25 -5.59
CA GLY A 152 12.19 -24.77 -6.76
C GLY A 152 11.27 -25.38 -7.82
N ILE A 153 10.28 -26.20 -7.41
CA ILE A 153 9.29 -26.76 -8.34
C ILE A 153 8.46 -25.64 -8.99
N LEU A 154 8.06 -24.63 -8.22
CA LEU A 154 7.35 -23.45 -8.74
C LEU A 154 8.20 -22.67 -9.76
N ASP A 155 9.50 -22.52 -9.49
CA ASP A 155 10.43 -21.88 -10.41
C ASP A 155 10.55 -22.65 -11.73
N VAL A 156 10.59 -23.98 -11.70
CA VAL A 156 10.59 -24.80 -12.93
C VAL A 156 9.30 -24.62 -13.72
N ILE A 157 8.16 -24.65 -13.04
CA ILE A 157 6.84 -24.45 -13.67
C ILE A 157 6.76 -23.05 -14.31
N ARG A 158 7.33 -22.02 -13.67
CA ARG A 158 7.34 -20.63 -14.16
C ARG A 158 8.37 -20.40 -15.26
N ALA A 159 9.60 -20.88 -15.10
CA ALA A 159 10.70 -20.68 -16.05
C ALA A 159 10.38 -21.26 -17.42
N ASN A 160 9.62 -22.36 -17.46
CA ASN A 160 9.21 -23.02 -18.70
C ASN A 160 7.84 -22.55 -19.21
N ARG A 161 7.29 -21.44 -18.68
CA ARG A 161 6.01 -20.88 -19.11
C ARG A 161 6.04 -19.36 -19.26
N LEU A 162 5.18 -18.86 -20.14
CA LEU A 162 4.83 -17.45 -20.25
C LEU A 162 4.24 -16.98 -18.91
N HIS A 163 4.86 -15.99 -18.30
CA HIS A 163 4.41 -15.39 -17.05
C HIS A 163 4.62 -13.89 -17.06
N ALA A 164 3.90 -13.19 -16.18
CA ALA A 164 4.01 -11.75 -16.02
C ALA A 164 4.69 -11.39 -14.69
N THR A 165 5.45 -10.31 -14.74
CA THR A 165 6.20 -9.68 -13.63
C THR A 165 6.03 -8.15 -13.74
N ASP A 166 6.50 -7.41 -12.74
CA ASP A 166 6.47 -5.94 -12.75
C ASP A 166 5.09 -5.35 -13.10
N VAL A 167 4.01 -5.93 -12.54
CA VAL A 167 2.64 -5.52 -12.87
C VAL A 167 2.32 -4.16 -12.25
N THR A 168 1.85 -3.23 -13.07
CA THR A 168 1.44 -1.88 -12.70
C THR A 168 -0.01 -1.63 -13.10
N SER A 169 -0.52 -0.42 -12.88
CA SER A 169 -1.86 -0.03 -13.31
C SER A 169 -2.03 0.07 -14.82
N SER A 170 -0.95 0.19 -15.58
CA SER A 170 -1.01 0.42 -17.05
C SER A 170 0.00 -0.39 -17.85
N SER A 171 0.77 -1.27 -17.20
CA SER A 171 1.77 -2.10 -17.85
C SER A 171 2.13 -3.35 -17.06
N PHE A 172 2.67 -4.35 -17.72
CA PHE A 172 3.35 -5.48 -17.08
C PHE A 172 4.45 -6.03 -17.99
N ARG A 173 5.46 -6.67 -17.39
CA ARG A 173 6.53 -7.36 -18.11
C ARG A 173 6.18 -8.83 -18.29
N LEU A 174 6.15 -9.28 -19.52
CA LEU A 174 6.06 -10.70 -19.87
C LEU A 174 7.46 -11.30 -19.99
N ALA A 175 7.60 -12.55 -19.52
CA ALA A 175 8.80 -13.35 -19.65
C ALA A 175 8.44 -14.79 -20.03
N TRP A 176 9.28 -15.44 -20.84
CA TRP A 176 9.08 -16.80 -21.34
C TRP A 176 10.42 -17.51 -21.61
N PRO A 177 10.45 -18.86 -21.65
CA PRO A 177 11.67 -19.60 -21.97
C PRO A 177 12.18 -19.29 -23.38
N GLN A 178 13.48 -19.42 -23.61
CA GLN A 178 14.05 -19.33 -24.96
C GLN A 178 13.65 -20.58 -25.77
N LEU A 179 12.60 -20.46 -26.58
CA LEU A 179 12.12 -21.53 -27.47
C LEU A 179 12.72 -21.42 -28.87
N LEU A 180 13.02 -20.19 -29.28
CA LEU A 180 13.54 -19.83 -30.59
C LEU A 180 14.87 -19.09 -30.45
N SER A 181 15.53 -18.90 -31.57
CA SER A 181 16.69 -18.02 -31.74
C SER A 181 16.35 -17.02 -32.84
N GLN A 182 17.23 -16.04 -33.09
CA GLN A 182 17.04 -15.09 -34.18
C GLN A 182 16.95 -15.76 -35.56
N GLU A 183 17.53 -16.95 -35.72
CA GLU A 183 17.59 -17.68 -36.99
C GLU A 183 16.45 -18.71 -37.14
N THR A 184 15.86 -19.17 -36.04
CA THR A 184 14.86 -20.25 -36.05
C THR A 184 13.41 -19.78 -36.03
N GLY A 185 13.16 -18.46 -35.90
CA GLY A 185 11.82 -17.91 -35.98
C GLY A 185 11.59 -16.58 -35.24
N TYR A 186 10.32 -16.30 -34.95
CA TYR A 186 9.87 -15.15 -34.16
C TYR A 186 8.70 -15.53 -33.26
N TYR A 187 8.39 -14.69 -32.27
CA TYR A 187 7.20 -14.86 -31.45
C TYR A 187 6.11 -13.87 -31.86
N SER A 188 4.88 -14.37 -31.99
CA SER A 188 3.66 -13.56 -32.09
C SER A 188 2.98 -13.55 -30.73
N LEU A 189 2.82 -12.36 -30.14
CA LEU A 189 2.16 -12.16 -28.87
C LEU A 189 0.78 -11.54 -29.10
N GLU A 190 -0.27 -12.27 -28.75
CA GLU A 190 -1.65 -11.79 -28.80
C GLU A 190 -2.14 -11.43 -27.40
N TYR A 191 -2.80 -10.30 -27.23
CA TYR A 191 -3.39 -9.93 -25.95
C TYR A 191 -4.69 -9.12 -26.09
N ALA A 192 -5.63 -9.34 -25.18
CA ALA A 192 -6.91 -8.62 -25.13
C ALA A 192 -7.43 -8.54 -23.68
N PRO A 193 -8.19 -7.49 -23.32
CA PRO A 193 -9.00 -7.54 -22.10
C PRO A 193 -9.94 -8.75 -22.16
N ARG A 194 -10.01 -9.54 -21.09
CA ARG A 194 -10.82 -10.77 -21.04
C ARG A 194 -12.30 -10.51 -21.32
N ALA A 195 -12.81 -9.34 -20.91
CA ALA A 195 -14.19 -8.93 -21.16
C ALA A 195 -14.45 -8.48 -22.61
N GLU A 196 -13.39 -8.09 -23.34
CA GLU A 196 -13.46 -7.52 -24.69
C GLU A 196 -12.49 -8.25 -25.64
N PRO A 197 -12.68 -9.55 -25.91
CA PRO A 197 -11.76 -10.32 -26.77
C PRO A 197 -11.66 -9.77 -28.20
N ALA A 198 -12.64 -8.97 -28.64
CA ALA A 198 -12.62 -8.28 -29.94
C ALA A 198 -11.55 -7.18 -30.03
N ARG A 199 -11.05 -6.66 -28.90
CA ARG A 199 -9.97 -5.65 -28.85
C ARG A 199 -8.58 -6.29 -28.81
N LYS A 200 -8.47 -7.51 -29.34
CA LYS A 200 -7.21 -8.24 -29.46
C LYS A 200 -6.18 -7.42 -30.23
N ARG A 201 -4.98 -7.36 -29.68
CA ARG A 201 -3.78 -6.79 -30.29
C ARG A 201 -2.76 -7.89 -30.49
N THR A 202 -1.95 -7.75 -31.53
CA THR A 202 -0.87 -8.68 -31.86
C THR A 202 0.43 -7.91 -32.00
N LEU A 203 1.49 -8.41 -31.38
CA LEU A 203 2.85 -7.88 -31.46
C LEU A 203 3.79 -8.98 -31.92
N GLN A 204 4.79 -8.61 -32.71
CA GLN A 204 5.80 -9.55 -33.18
C GLN A 204 7.16 -9.17 -32.59
N VAL A 205 7.88 -10.15 -32.03
CA VAL A 205 9.23 -9.98 -31.51
C VAL A 205 10.15 -11.06 -32.04
N SER A 206 11.43 -10.73 -32.24
CA SER A 206 12.43 -11.69 -32.75
C SER A 206 12.56 -12.90 -31.83
N GLY A 207 12.85 -14.07 -32.40
CA GLY A 207 13.06 -15.31 -31.66
C GLY A 207 14.15 -15.26 -30.59
N ALA A 208 15.06 -14.29 -30.64
CA ALA A 208 16.07 -14.08 -29.58
C ALA A 208 15.50 -13.45 -28.28
N HIS A 209 14.30 -12.87 -28.32
CA HIS A 209 13.70 -12.22 -27.15
C HIS A 209 13.03 -13.23 -26.22
N THR A 210 13.28 -13.09 -24.92
CA THR A 210 12.63 -13.87 -23.85
C THR A 210 11.78 -13.00 -22.91
N SER A 211 11.65 -11.70 -23.21
CA SER A 211 10.81 -10.79 -22.44
C SER A 211 10.31 -9.62 -23.28
N LEU A 212 9.15 -9.06 -22.88
CA LEU A 212 8.55 -7.86 -23.47
C LEU A 212 7.71 -7.11 -22.43
N VAL A 213 7.77 -5.79 -22.44
CA VAL A 213 6.89 -4.95 -21.62
C VAL A 213 5.68 -4.52 -22.45
N LEU A 214 4.48 -4.81 -21.96
CA LEU A 214 3.24 -4.27 -22.52
C LEU A 214 2.85 -3.01 -21.75
N SER A 215 2.66 -1.90 -22.45
CA SER A 215 2.24 -0.61 -21.90
C SER A 215 0.84 -0.20 -22.39
N ASP A 216 0.36 0.94 -21.89
CA ASP A 216 -0.90 1.59 -22.29
C ASP A 216 -2.13 0.68 -22.09
N LEU A 217 -2.08 -0.10 -21.01
CA LEU A 217 -3.15 -0.98 -20.57
C LEU A 217 -4.12 -0.24 -19.65
N ALA A 218 -5.37 -0.68 -19.62
CA ALA A 218 -6.36 -0.17 -18.70
C ALA A 218 -6.09 -0.69 -17.27
N PRO A 219 -6.30 0.11 -16.22
CA PRO A 219 -6.20 -0.32 -14.82
C PRO A 219 -7.30 -1.30 -14.44
N GLU A 220 -7.06 -2.08 -13.39
CA GLU A 220 -7.98 -3.10 -12.84
C GLU A 220 -8.57 -4.06 -13.88
N THR A 221 -7.83 -4.29 -14.96
CA THR A 221 -8.31 -5.02 -16.13
C THR A 221 -7.55 -6.33 -16.25
N THR A 222 -8.29 -7.43 -16.33
CA THR A 222 -7.69 -8.75 -16.58
C THR A 222 -7.49 -8.96 -18.06
N TYR A 223 -6.24 -9.13 -18.47
CA TYR A 223 -5.82 -9.45 -19.82
C TYR A 223 -5.58 -10.94 -19.99
N GLU A 224 -6.03 -11.50 -21.11
CA GLU A 224 -5.57 -12.80 -21.60
C GLU A 224 -4.46 -12.55 -22.61
N VAL A 225 -3.32 -13.22 -22.42
CA VAL A 225 -2.12 -13.09 -23.24
C VAL A 225 -1.75 -14.46 -23.78
N ALA A 226 -1.48 -14.56 -25.08
CA ALA A 226 -1.01 -15.74 -25.77
C ALA A 226 0.34 -15.46 -26.44
N LEU A 227 1.33 -16.29 -26.18
CA LEU A 227 2.62 -16.33 -26.89
C LEU A 227 2.59 -17.49 -27.87
N ILE A 228 2.73 -17.19 -29.15
CA ILE A 228 2.73 -18.14 -30.26
C ILE A 228 4.13 -18.12 -30.87
N PRO A 229 4.95 -19.16 -30.64
CA PRO A 229 6.25 -19.28 -31.30
C PRO A 229 6.06 -19.74 -32.75
N GLU A 230 6.51 -18.93 -33.70
CA GLU A 230 6.45 -19.20 -35.13
C GLU A 230 7.82 -19.65 -35.61
N SER A 231 7.97 -20.96 -35.87
CA SER A 231 9.21 -21.56 -36.33
C SER A 231 8.98 -22.41 -37.58
N ASN A 232 9.98 -22.40 -38.47
CA ASN A 232 10.06 -23.24 -39.65
C ASN A 232 10.74 -24.60 -39.39
N VAL A 233 11.27 -24.83 -38.19
CA VAL A 233 12.05 -26.04 -37.85
C VAL A 233 11.28 -26.98 -36.93
N HIS A 234 10.72 -26.44 -35.84
CA HIS A 234 10.05 -27.23 -34.81
C HIS A 234 8.73 -26.57 -34.42
N TYR A 235 7.68 -27.39 -34.25
CA TYR A 235 6.41 -26.88 -33.75
C TYR A 235 6.49 -26.66 -32.25
N PHE A 236 6.13 -25.47 -31.79
CA PHE A 236 5.97 -25.19 -30.37
C PHE A 236 4.51 -24.84 -30.06
N PRO A 237 3.91 -25.44 -29.02
CA PRO A 237 2.54 -25.14 -28.61
C PRO A 237 2.43 -23.69 -28.11
N PRO A 238 1.33 -22.97 -28.43
CA PRO A 238 1.08 -21.65 -27.87
C PRO A 238 0.96 -21.68 -26.34
N GLN A 239 1.59 -20.72 -25.68
CA GLN A 239 1.49 -20.55 -24.24
C GLN A 239 0.53 -19.43 -23.91
N THR A 240 -0.33 -19.61 -22.90
CA THR A 240 -1.29 -18.59 -22.49
C THR A 240 -1.16 -18.27 -21.01
N THR A 241 -1.39 -17.01 -20.66
CA THR A 241 -1.40 -16.55 -19.27
C THR A 241 -2.46 -15.46 -19.06
N ARG A 242 -2.82 -15.24 -17.80
CA ARG A 242 -3.76 -14.19 -17.40
C ARG A 242 -3.06 -13.24 -16.45
N VAL A 243 -3.25 -11.95 -16.68
CA VAL A 243 -2.61 -10.88 -15.90
C VAL A 243 -3.63 -9.81 -15.61
N THR A 244 -3.79 -9.43 -14.35
CA THR A 244 -4.68 -8.34 -13.95
C THR A 244 -3.83 -7.13 -13.60
N THR A 245 -4.00 -6.02 -14.32
CA THR A 245 -3.36 -4.74 -13.99
C THR A 245 -3.84 -4.21 -12.65
N LEU A 246 -3.01 -3.41 -11.99
CA LEU A 246 -3.34 -2.82 -10.69
C LEU A 246 -4.35 -1.66 -10.83
N ALA A 247 -4.87 -1.20 -9.69
CA ALA A 247 -5.66 0.02 -9.61
C ALA A 247 -4.84 1.26 -9.99
N GLU A 248 -5.49 2.24 -10.60
CA GLU A 248 -4.83 3.45 -11.06
C GLU A 248 -4.25 4.27 -9.91
N GLU A 249 -2.99 4.67 -10.05
CA GLU A 249 -2.29 5.53 -9.10
C GLU A 249 -2.43 6.99 -9.53
N ILE A 250 -3.48 7.66 -9.04
CA ILE A 250 -3.76 9.07 -9.38
C ILE A 250 -3.26 10.02 -8.28
N SER A 251 -2.56 11.08 -8.69
CA SER A 251 -2.22 12.18 -7.78
C SER A 251 -3.48 12.71 -7.08
N PRO A 252 -3.37 13.22 -5.84
CA PRO A 252 -4.42 14.07 -5.29
C PRO A 252 -4.78 15.13 -6.32
N VAL A 253 -6.06 15.21 -6.68
CA VAL A 253 -6.55 16.11 -7.73
C VAL A 253 -6.81 17.51 -7.16
N GLN A 254 -7.15 17.58 -5.88
CA GLN A 254 -7.39 18.81 -5.17
C GLN A 254 -6.78 18.78 -3.77
N ILE A 255 -6.30 19.94 -3.34
CA ILE A 255 -5.97 20.24 -1.94
C ILE A 255 -6.83 21.44 -1.53
N LEU A 256 -7.55 21.31 -0.42
CA LEU A 256 -8.37 22.37 0.16
C LEU A 256 -7.79 22.76 1.53
N ILE A 257 -7.60 24.06 1.71
CA ILE A 257 -7.19 24.67 2.98
C ILE A 257 -8.44 25.26 3.65
N SER A 258 -8.74 24.82 4.86
CA SER A 258 -9.89 25.25 5.66
C SER A 258 -9.48 25.62 7.08
N GLU A 259 -10.41 26.20 7.85
CA GLU A 259 -10.24 26.46 9.29
C GLU A 259 -8.95 27.21 9.65
N SER A 260 -8.54 28.17 8.81
CA SER A 260 -7.29 28.90 9.00
C SER A 260 -7.38 29.82 10.21
N GLY A 261 -6.56 29.56 11.23
CA GLY A 261 -6.34 30.41 12.39
C GLY A 261 -4.95 31.06 12.37
N PRO A 262 -4.56 31.76 13.45
CA PRO A 262 -3.24 32.38 13.54
C PRO A 262 -2.09 31.37 13.59
N HIS A 263 -2.29 30.19 14.18
CA HIS A 263 -1.23 29.19 14.37
C HIS A 263 -1.55 27.82 13.77
N SER A 264 -2.64 27.73 13.00
CA SER A 264 -3.08 26.46 12.43
C SER A 264 -3.93 26.65 11.18
N PHE A 265 -4.01 25.60 10.37
CA PHE A 265 -5.05 25.42 9.36
C PHE A 265 -5.23 23.93 9.07
N GLN A 266 -6.42 23.56 8.58
CA GLN A 266 -6.72 22.21 8.15
C GLN A 266 -6.40 22.04 6.67
N VAL A 267 -5.76 20.91 6.33
CA VAL A 267 -5.45 20.49 4.97
C VAL A 267 -6.28 19.27 4.65
N SER A 268 -7.02 19.29 3.55
CA SER A 268 -7.76 18.14 3.04
C SER A 268 -7.47 17.90 1.56
N TRP A 269 -7.58 16.65 1.12
CA TRP A 269 -7.29 16.26 -0.25
C TRP A 269 -8.33 15.26 -0.78
N ALA A 270 -8.47 15.21 -2.10
CA ALA A 270 -9.29 14.20 -2.76
C ALA A 270 -8.71 13.85 -4.14
N PRO A 271 -8.96 12.63 -4.65
CA PRO A 271 -9.66 11.52 -3.98
C PRO A 271 -8.76 10.75 -2.99
N VAL A 272 -9.38 9.95 -2.12
CA VAL A 272 -8.69 8.89 -1.36
C VAL A 272 -8.92 7.57 -2.05
N LEU A 273 -7.83 6.83 -2.31
CA LEU A 273 -7.86 5.54 -2.97
C LEU A 273 -7.36 4.45 -2.03
N ASP A 274 -7.95 3.26 -2.13
CA ASP A 274 -7.52 2.09 -1.36
C ASP A 274 -6.08 1.64 -1.69
N SER A 275 -5.55 2.04 -2.85
CA SER A 275 -4.18 1.75 -3.27
C SER A 275 -3.12 2.57 -2.52
N VAL A 276 -3.50 3.67 -1.87
CA VAL A 276 -2.60 4.52 -1.09
C VAL A 276 -2.30 3.84 0.25
N ALA A 277 -1.02 3.67 0.54
CA ALA A 277 -0.56 3.14 1.82
C ALA A 277 -0.56 4.24 2.88
N THR A 278 0.07 5.37 2.55
CA THR A 278 0.22 6.54 3.42
C THR A 278 0.23 7.82 2.58
N TYR A 279 -0.15 8.93 3.21
CA TYR A 279 0.06 10.27 2.69
C TYR A 279 1.21 10.94 3.45
N GLN A 280 2.03 11.69 2.75
CA GLN A 280 3.08 12.52 3.34
C GLN A 280 2.77 13.99 3.05
N VAL A 281 2.57 14.78 4.11
CA VAL A 281 2.28 16.22 4.03
C VAL A 281 3.54 16.99 4.38
N LEU A 282 4.19 17.56 3.36
CA LEU A 282 5.34 18.44 3.49
C LEU A 282 4.85 19.89 3.55
N TYR A 283 5.27 20.68 4.54
CA TYR A 283 4.88 22.08 4.65
C TYR A 283 5.99 22.99 5.17
N GLY A 284 6.06 24.22 4.65
CA GLY A 284 7.05 25.21 5.07
C GLY A 284 6.65 26.65 4.73
N PRO A 285 7.11 27.66 5.51
CA PRO A 285 6.78 29.07 5.28
C PRO A 285 7.47 29.62 4.03
N LEU A 286 6.83 30.58 3.38
CA LEU A 286 7.33 31.33 2.22
C LEU A 286 7.48 32.82 2.57
N PRO A 287 8.65 33.45 2.34
CA PRO A 287 9.90 32.86 1.90
C PRO A 287 10.60 32.09 3.03
N GLY A 288 11.13 30.91 2.74
CA GLY A 288 11.83 30.08 3.73
C GLY A 288 12.26 28.74 3.14
N ASN A 289 13.33 28.15 3.68
CA ASN A 289 13.84 26.82 3.30
C ASN A 289 13.60 25.76 4.40
N SER A 290 12.89 26.10 5.47
CA SER A 290 12.52 25.14 6.52
C SER A 290 11.22 24.44 6.14
N ALA A 291 11.27 23.12 5.93
CA ALA A 291 10.08 22.31 5.69
C ALA A 291 9.96 21.22 6.77
N LYS A 292 8.74 20.95 7.19
CA LYS A 292 8.38 19.86 8.10
C LYS A 292 7.57 18.82 7.33
N VAL A 293 7.72 17.58 7.74
CA VAL A 293 7.00 16.43 7.17
C VAL A 293 6.06 15.88 8.22
N LEU A 294 4.83 15.57 7.81
CA LEU A 294 3.86 14.84 8.60
C LEU A 294 3.36 13.63 7.80
N GLU A 295 3.46 12.43 8.38
CA GLU A 295 2.86 11.23 7.80
C GLU A 295 1.41 11.08 8.28
N VAL A 296 0.55 10.68 7.35
CA VAL A 296 -0.89 10.49 7.55
C VAL A 296 -1.28 9.14 6.97
N ASP A 297 -2.17 8.42 7.65
CA ASP A 297 -2.67 7.12 7.19
C ASP A 297 -3.38 7.23 5.84
N GLY A 298 -3.20 6.24 4.95
CA GLY A 298 -3.77 6.22 3.60
C GLY A 298 -5.31 6.26 3.53
N ARG A 299 -6.01 5.97 4.64
CA ARG A 299 -7.48 6.05 4.72
C ARG A 299 -8.00 7.43 5.10
N GLN A 300 -7.13 8.31 5.59
CA GLN A 300 -7.50 9.67 5.97
C GLN A 300 -7.43 10.59 4.74
N ASN A 301 -8.31 11.56 4.69
CA ASN A 301 -8.37 12.57 3.62
C ASN A 301 -8.01 13.98 4.11
N SER A 302 -7.64 14.13 5.38
CA SER A 302 -7.33 15.42 5.98
C SER A 302 -6.42 15.32 7.19
N THR A 303 -5.78 16.44 7.52
CA THR A 303 -4.97 16.63 8.74
C THR A 303 -4.95 18.10 9.14
N VAL A 304 -4.62 18.39 10.41
CA VAL A 304 -4.47 19.76 10.92
C VAL A 304 -2.99 20.04 11.14
N LEU A 305 -2.52 21.17 10.61
CA LEU A 305 -1.15 21.65 10.84
C LEU A 305 -1.20 22.70 11.94
N GLU A 306 -0.41 22.50 13.00
CA GLU A 306 -0.39 23.36 14.18
C GLU A 306 1.02 23.97 14.42
N HIS A 307 1.11 24.88 15.40
CA HIS A 307 2.34 25.58 15.78
C HIS A 307 2.99 26.34 14.61
N LEU A 308 2.14 26.97 13.79
CA LEU A 308 2.54 27.79 12.66
C LEU A 308 2.77 29.25 13.08
N ALA A 309 3.59 29.97 12.33
CA ALA A 309 3.77 31.39 12.51
C ALA A 309 2.50 32.13 12.03
N PRO A 310 2.01 33.15 12.76
CA PRO A 310 0.88 33.95 12.32
C PRO A 310 1.25 34.84 11.13
N ASN A 311 0.23 35.27 10.39
CA ASN A 311 0.33 36.13 9.20
C ASN A 311 1.39 35.66 8.19
N SER A 312 1.48 34.35 7.98
CA SER A 312 2.53 33.73 7.18
C SER A 312 1.92 32.87 6.08
N THR A 313 2.50 32.93 4.88
CA THR A 313 2.13 32.04 3.78
C THR A 313 2.96 30.77 3.85
N TYR A 314 2.32 29.61 3.69
CA TYR A 314 2.94 28.29 3.67
C TYR A 314 2.74 27.64 2.29
N LEU A 315 3.75 26.90 1.82
CA LEU A 315 3.59 25.91 0.76
C LEU A 315 3.31 24.56 1.42
N VAL A 316 2.25 23.89 0.98
CA VAL A 316 1.86 22.56 1.44
C VAL A 316 1.87 21.62 0.24
N THR A 317 2.60 20.52 0.34
CA THR A 317 2.67 19.47 -0.67
C THR A 317 2.14 18.18 -0.06
N VAL A 318 1.09 17.62 -0.64
CA VAL A 318 0.53 16.32 -0.25
C VAL A 318 1.00 15.27 -1.26
N THR A 319 1.76 14.29 -0.79
CA THR A 319 2.26 13.17 -1.58
C THR A 319 1.51 11.89 -1.18
N ALA A 320 0.87 11.25 -2.15
CA ALA A 320 0.32 9.90 -2.00
C ALA A 320 1.43 8.88 -2.24
N ILE A 321 1.68 8.02 -1.25
CA ILE A 321 2.63 6.91 -1.34
C ILE A 321 1.80 5.62 -1.48
N TYR A 322 1.87 4.98 -2.64
CA TYR A 322 1.09 3.77 -2.91
C TYR A 322 1.80 2.54 -2.36
N ARG A 323 1.05 1.44 -2.15
CA ARG A 323 1.63 0.16 -1.73
C ARG A 323 2.68 -0.40 -2.71
N SER A 324 2.69 0.09 -3.96
CA SER A 324 3.71 -0.22 -4.96
C SER A 324 5.05 0.48 -4.72
N GLY A 325 5.10 1.46 -3.81
CA GLY A 325 6.27 2.32 -3.56
C GLY A 325 6.37 3.52 -4.51
N LYS A 326 5.44 3.70 -5.44
CA LYS A 326 5.37 4.90 -6.27
C LYS A 326 4.78 6.07 -5.49
N GLU A 327 5.10 7.28 -5.95
CA GLU A 327 4.67 8.52 -5.29
C GLU A 327 4.09 9.51 -6.29
N LYS A 328 3.04 10.21 -5.87
CA LYS A 328 2.39 11.29 -6.64
C LYS A 328 2.01 12.44 -5.73
N SER A 329 2.37 13.67 -6.11
CA SER A 329 2.20 14.84 -5.25
C SER A 329 1.41 15.97 -5.90
N LEU A 330 0.67 16.71 -5.08
CA LEU A 330 0.07 18.00 -5.43
C LEU A 330 0.49 19.04 -4.41
N SER A 331 0.60 20.31 -4.80
CA SER A 331 0.94 21.41 -3.90
C SER A 331 -0.12 22.51 -3.90
N ALA A 332 -0.32 23.14 -2.75
CA ALA A 332 -1.18 24.29 -2.56
C ALA A 332 -0.52 25.33 -1.63
N LYS A 333 -0.95 26.58 -1.73
CA LYS A 333 -0.56 27.64 -0.79
C LYS A 333 -1.62 27.77 0.30
N ALA A 334 -1.18 27.95 1.54
CA ALA A 334 -2.01 28.21 2.69
C ALA A 334 -1.56 29.51 3.38
N CYS A 335 -2.46 30.23 4.03
CA CYS A 335 -2.13 31.43 4.79
C CYS A 335 -2.67 31.31 6.21
N THR A 336 -1.84 31.58 7.20
CA THR A 336 -2.28 31.76 8.59
C THR A 336 -2.82 33.17 8.80
N GLN A 337 -3.74 33.33 9.74
CA GLN A 337 -4.33 34.63 10.06
C GLN A 337 -3.37 35.48 10.91
N GLU A 338 -3.64 36.79 10.95
CA GLU A 338 -2.96 37.68 11.90
C GLU A 338 -3.38 37.35 13.34
N GLU A 339 -2.41 37.43 14.25
CA GLU A 339 -2.67 37.33 15.68
C GLU A 339 -3.34 38.65 16.14
N SER A 340 -4.66 38.62 16.38
CA SER A 340 -5.41 39.80 16.80
C SER A 340 -5.09 40.15 18.26
N SER A 341 -4.12 41.04 18.43
CA SER A 341 -3.79 41.66 19.72
C SER A 341 -4.84 42.68 20.23
N GLN A 342 -6.08 42.64 19.70
CA GLN A 342 -7.15 43.57 20.04
C GLN A 342 -8.29 42.85 20.78
N VAL A 343 -8.73 43.46 21.88
CA VAL A 343 -9.94 43.09 22.64
C VAL A 343 -11.18 43.21 21.75
N ARG A 344 -12.12 42.27 21.86
CA ARG A 344 -13.39 42.30 21.09
C ARG A 344 -14.57 42.74 21.96
N HIS A 345 -15.61 43.28 21.32
CA HIS A 345 -16.92 43.63 21.91
C HIS A 345 -16.89 44.37 23.27
N LEU A 346 -16.41 45.62 23.29
CA LEU A 346 -16.48 46.50 24.46
C LEU A 346 -17.93 46.97 24.73
N ARG A 347 -18.50 46.57 25.86
CA ARG A 347 -19.89 46.82 26.28
C ARG A 347 -19.94 47.68 27.55
N PHE A 348 -21.00 48.48 27.65
CA PHE A 348 -21.28 49.32 28.81
C PHE A 348 -22.65 48.96 29.37
N GLU A 349 -22.72 48.78 30.69
CA GLU A 349 -23.93 48.46 31.44
C GLU A 349 -24.02 49.39 32.65
N GLU A 350 -25.17 50.05 32.85
CA GLU A 350 -25.39 50.93 34.00
C GLU A 350 -25.49 50.10 35.28
N ALA A 351 -24.63 50.40 36.26
CA ALA A 351 -24.53 49.64 37.50
C ALA A 351 -25.05 50.43 38.72
N GLY A 352 -25.21 51.74 38.60
CA GLY A 352 -25.72 52.60 39.67
C GLY A 352 -25.70 54.09 39.29
N PRO A 353 -26.11 54.99 40.21
CA PRO A 353 -26.23 56.43 39.93
C PRO A 353 -24.92 57.04 39.44
N ASP A 354 -23.79 56.63 40.01
CA ASP A 354 -22.44 57.13 39.69
C ASP A 354 -21.47 56.03 39.22
N SER A 355 -21.98 54.87 38.79
CA SER A 355 -21.16 53.71 38.43
C SER A 355 -21.58 53.04 37.12
N LEU A 356 -20.57 52.63 36.34
CA LEU A 356 -20.73 51.98 35.05
C LEU A 356 -19.90 50.71 35.00
N LYS A 357 -20.53 49.59 34.64
CA LYS A 357 -19.82 48.34 34.38
C LYS A 357 -19.36 48.32 32.92
N VAL A 358 -18.07 48.05 32.73
CA VAL A 358 -17.44 47.92 31.43
C VAL A 358 -17.04 46.46 31.26
N SER A 359 -17.51 45.79 30.20
CA SER A 359 -17.17 44.39 29.90
C SER A 359 -16.65 44.23 28.49
N TRP A 360 -15.82 43.21 28.26
CA TRP A 360 -15.22 42.91 26.96
C TRP A 360 -15.00 41.41 26.78
N ASP A 361 -14.81 40.97 25.54
CA ASP A 361 -14.40 39.61 25.23
C ASP A 361 -12.87 39.49 25.28
N SER A 362 -12.35 38.31 25.64
CA SER A 362 -10.90 38.08 25.70
C SER A 362 -10.23 38.37 24.36
N ALA A 363 -9.03 38.96 24.40
CA ALA A 363 -8.19 39.04 23.20
C ALA A 363 -7.57 37.68 22.89
N ASP A 364 -7.19 37.44 21.64
CA ASP A 364 -6.51 36.22 21.21
C ASP A 364 -5.06 36.21 21.72
N GLY A 365 -4.50 35.01 21.92
CA GLY A 365 -3.13 34.82 22.43
C GLY A 365 -3.01 34.72 23.96
N ASP A 366 -1.78 34.62 24.47
CA ASP A 366 -1.47 34.49 25.90
C ASP A 366 -1.51 35.86 26.61
N VAL A 367 -2.72 36.34 26.88
CA VAL A 367 -2.94 37.63 27.55
C VAL A 367 -2.49 37.53 29.01
N LEU A 368 -1.59 38.43 29.44
CA LEU A 368 -1.12 38.51 30.83
C LEU A 368 -1.96 39.46 31.69
N GLY A 369 -2.83 40.26 31.08
CA GLY A 369 -3.74 41.17 31.75
C GLY A 369 -4.35 42.20 30.82
N TYR A 370 -5.21 43.07 31.36
CA TYR A 370 -5.82 44.17 30.61
C TYR A 370 -5.57 45.49 31.29
N ARG A 371 -5.32 46.53 30.49
CA ARG A 371 -5.27 47.93 30.93
C ARG A 371 -6.52 48.66 30.45
N VAL A 372 -7.36 49.09 31.38
CA VAL A 372 -8.56 49.88 31.13
C VAL A 372 -8.25 51.34 31.40
N ARG A 373 -8.42 52.20 30.40
CA ARG A 373 -8.24 53.65 30.53
C ARG A 373 -9.55 54.37 30.25
N CYS A 374 -10.02 55.14 31.22
CA CYS A 374 -11.19 56.00 31.06
C CYS A 374 -10.75 57.47 31.01
N ARG A 375 -10.97 58.13 29.87
CA ARG A 375 -10.71 59.56 29.68
C ARG A 375 -12.03 60.33 29.72
N ARG A 376 -12.19 61.19 30.73
CA ARG A 376 -13.34 62.09 30.85
C ARG A 376 -13.10 63.35 30.01
N HIS A 377 -14.16 64.02 29.55
CA HIS A 377 -14.04 65.28 28.81
C HIS A 377 -13.43 66.40 29.67
N SER A 378 -13.69 66.37 30.98
CA SER A 378 -13.04 67.20 31.99
C SER A 378 -12.45 66.34 33.11
N GLY A 379 -11.23 66.66 33.55
CA GLY A 379 -10.51 65.94 34.61
C GLY A 379 -9.47 64.92 34.13
N PRO A 380 -8.67 64.36 35.06
CA PRO A 380 -7.61 63.41 34.76
C PRO A 380 -8.16 62.06 34.27
N ALA A 381 -7.39 61.36 33.42
CA ALA A 381 -7.75 60.02 32.97
C ALA A 381 -7.47 58.99 34.08
N SER A 382 -8.42 58.08 34.30
CA SER A 382 -8.25 56.95 35.23
C SER A 382 -7.71 55.74 34.47
N VAL A 383 -6.71 55.05 35.04
CA VAL A 383 -6.12 53.83 34.48
C VAL A 383 -6.23 52.72 35.52
N LEU A 384 -6.71 51.55 35.09
CA LEU A 384 -6.82 50.35 35.90
C LEU A 384 -6.13 49.19 35.16
N SER A 385 -5.37 48.37 35.86
CA SER A 385 -4.80 47.13 35.32
C SER A 385 -5.43 45.94 36.04
N VAL A 386 -5.83 44.93 35.28
CA VAL A 386 -6.50 43.72 35.80
C VAL A 386 -5.82 42.46 35.29
N SER A 387 -5.94 41.39 36.06
CA SER A 387 -5.45 40.05 35.73
C SER A 387 -6.18 39.47 34.50
N PRO A 388 -5.62 38.45 33.83
CA PRO A 388 -6.14 37.99 32.54
C PRO A 388 -7.51 37.31 32.63
N GLY A 389 -7.86 36.74 33.78
CA GLY A 389 -9.20 36.17 34.03
C GLY A 389 -10.31 37.21 34.24
N VAL A 390 -10.00 38.51 34.28
CA VAL A 390 -11.00 39.57 34.51
C VAL A 390 -11.46 40.16 33.18
N GLN A 391 -12.74 39.98 32.87
CA GLN A 391 -13.39 40.44 31.63
C GLN A 391 -14.38 41.59 31.85
N SER A 392 -14.48 42.09 33.09
CA SER A 392 -15.28 43.27 33.38
C SER A 392 -14.75 44.04 34.58
N VAL A 393 -14.91 45.36 34.55
CA VAL A 393 -14.56 46.26 35.67
C VAL A 393 -15.68 47.25 35.93
N LEU A 394 -15.82 47.65 37.20
CA LEU A 394 -16.75 48.69 37.61
C LEU A 394 -16.00 50.03 37.69
N LEU A 395 -16.41 51.00 36.89
CA LEU A 395 -15.92 52.38 36.98
C LEU A 395 -16.84 53.17 37.91
N THR A 396 -16.29 53.82 38.94
CA THR A 396 -17.03 54.62 39.92
C THR A 396 -16.74 56.11 39.78
N HIS A 397 -17.51 56.95 40.49
CA HIS A 397 -17.41 58.42 40.48
C HIS A 397 -17.64 59.03 39.08
N LEU A 398 -18.58 58.46 38.33
CA LEU A 398 -18.99 58.94 37.01
C LEU A 398 -20.41 59.52 37.14
N PRO A 399 -20.62 60.81 37.42
CA PRO A 399 -21.97 61.35 37.58
C PRO A 399 -22.81 61.29 36.28
N PRO A 400 -24.16 61.41 36.36
CA PRO A 400 -25.03 61.51 35.19
C PRO A 400 -24.60 62.64 34.24
N GLY A 401 -24.73 62.44 32.93
CA GLY A 401 -24.24 63.38 31.91
C GLY A 401 -22.73 63.32 31.62
N THR A 402 -21.97 62.43 32.25
CA THR A 402 -20.54 62.25 31.93
C THR A 402 -20.35 61.80 30.48
N ALA A 403 -19.54 62.56 29.74
CA ALA A 403 -19.07 62.20 28.41
C ALA A 403 -17.55 61.93 28.42
N GLY A 404 -17.11 60.90 27.69
CA GLY A 404 -15.71 60.49 27.65
C GLY A 404 -15.45 59.34 26.68
N GLN A 405 -14.30 58.68 26.85
CA GLN A 405 -13.91 57.51 26.08
C GLN A 405 -13.28 56.48 27.02
N VAL A 406 -13.71 55.23 26.91
CA VAL A 406 -13.11 54.09 27.60
C VAL A 406 -12.35 53.24 26.59
N CYS A 407 -11.10 52.95 26.88
CA CYS A 407 -10.23 52.11 26.07
C CYS A 407 -9.77 50.90 26.88
N VAL A 408 -9.84 49.70 26.31
CA VAL A 408 -9.31 48.48 26.89
C VAL A 408 -8.18 47.98 26.02
N GLN A 409 -7.03 47.70 26.63
CA GLN A 409 -5.82 47.27 25.95
C GLN A 409 -5.34 45.95 26.57
N PRO A 410 -5.17 44.87 25.79
CA PRO A 410 -4.56 43.64 26.29
C PRO A 410 -3.05 43.83 26.47
N LEU A 411 -2.48 43.17 27.47
CA LEU A 411 -1.06 43.21 27.80
C LEU A 411 -0.45 41.82 27.55
N TYR A 412 0.70 41.79 26.86
CA TYR A 412 1.41 40.55 26.49
C TYR A 412 2.88 40.71 26.83
N GLY A 413 3.46 39.86 27.68
CA GLY A 413 4.91 39.93 28.01
C GLY A 413 5.45 41.35 28.22
N ARG A 414 6.32 41.80 27.31
CA ARG A 414 6.91 43.17 27.29
C ARG A 414 6.19 44.17 26.39
N GLU A 415 5.16 43.73 25.65
CA GLU A 415 4.43 44.55 24.68
C GLU A 415 2.97 44.75 25.11
N SER A 416 2.28 45.71 24.49
CA SER A 416 0.86 45.95 24.73
C SER A 416 0.13 45.85 23.40
N GLY A 417 -0.99 45.12 23.36
CA GLY A 417 -1.78 44.96 22.16
C GLY A 417 -2.52 46.24 21.77
N ARG A 418 -3.31 46.18 20.70
CA ARG A 418 -4.10 47.33 20.23
C ARG A 418 -5.26 47.61 21.19
N SER A 419 -5.44 48.87 21.56
CA SER A 419 -6.55 49.27 22.42
C SER A 419 -7.87 49.35 21.66
N LEU A 420 -8.92 48.71 22.16
CA LEU A 420 -10.30 48.93 21.71
C LEU A 420 -10.93 50.07 22.52
N CYS A 421 -11.31 51.16 21.86
CA CYS A 421 -11.92 52.32 22.50
C CYS A 421 -13.39 52.49 22.10
N ARG A 422 -14.25 52.85 23.06
CA ARG A 422 -15.65 53.21 22.82
C ARG A 422 -16.02 54.48 23.56
N THR A 423 -16.78 55.35 22.91
CA THR A 423 -17.25 56.61 23.48
C THR A 423 -18.30 56.33 24.56
N LEU A 424 -18.09 56.90 25.73
CA LEU A 424 -19.02 56.88 26.85
C LEU A 424 -19.89 58.13 26.80
N ARG A 425 -21.22 57.95 26.79
CA ARG A 425 -22.20 59.02 26.98
C ARG A 425 -23.25 58.52 27.98
N ARG A 426 -23.20 59.01 29.22
CA ARG A 426 -24.27 58.76 30.19
C ARG A 426 -25.41 59.75 29.97
N GLN A 427 -26.64 59.31 30.19
CA GLN A 427 -27.80 60.20 30.11
C GLN A 427 -27.75 61.25 31.25
N PRO A 428 -28.18 62.49 31.01
CA PRO A 428 -28.34 63.48 32.07
C PRO A 428 -29.38 63.03 33.09
N ALA A 429 -29.24 63.41 34.36
CA ALA A 429 -30.29 63.16 35.34
C ALA A 429 -31.57 63.89 34.94
N THR A 430 -32.67 63.16 34.76
CA THR A 430 -34.00 63.74 34.55
C THR A 430 -34.51 64.29 35.88
N GLU A 431 -34.82 65.58 35.97
CA GLU A 431 -35.54 66.15 37.11
C GLU A 431 -36.93 65.51 37.22
N ALA A 432 -37.24 64.93 38.38
CA ALA A 432 -38.57 64.45 38.70
C ALA A 432 -39.52 65.66 38.82
N GLN A 433 -40.48 65.79 37.90
CA GLN A 433 -41.54 66.80 37.97
C GLN A 433 -42.40 66.58 39.22
N GLY A 434 -42.37 67.56 40.13
CA GLY A 434 -43.16 67.58 41.35
C GLY A 434 -44.67 67.51 41.10
N TYR A 435 -45.33 66.66 41.88
CA TYR A 435 -46.78 66.56 42.01
C TYR A 435 -47.40 67.93 42.37
N ARG A 436 -48.18 68.53 41.45
CA ARG A 436 -49.11 69.62 41.79
C ARG A 436 -50.43 69.05 42.29
N HIS A 437 -50.71 69.28 43.57
CA HIS A 437 -52.01 69.05 44.20
C HIS A 437 -53.09 69.92 43.53
N ARG A 438 -54.13 69.32 42.96
CA ARG A 438 -55.39 70.01 42.63
C ARG A 438 -56.32 69.93 43.84
N GLN A 439 -56.64 71.08 44.44
CA GLN A 439 -57.78 71.22 45.35
C GLN A 439 -59.08 71.19 44.52
N ARG A 440 -60.04 70.38 44.95
CA ARG A 440 -61.44 70.40 44.48
C ARG A 440 -62.20 71.47 45.27
N VAL A 441 -62.99 72.29 44.58
CA VAL A 441 -64.21 72.93 45.11
C VAL A 441 -65.37 72.38 44.31
#